data_AF-A0A158DJ08-F1
#
_entry.id   AF-A0A158DJ08-F1
#
_cell.length_a   1.000
_cell.length_b   1.000
_cell.length_c   1.000
_cell.angle_alpha   90.00
_cell.angle_beta   90.00
_cell.angle_gamma   90.00
#
_symmetry.space_group_name_H-M   'P 1'
#
loop_
_entity.id
_entity.type
_entity.pdbx_description
1 polymer ?
#
loop_
_entity_poly.entity_id
_entity_poly.type
_entity_poly.pdbx_seq_one_letter_code
_entity_poly.pdbx_strand_id
1 'polypeptide(L)'
;MNRRQFLSVAGAFAGSAASANEAFAIARAGSASAIQSLVLVDLEGGNDALNTVIPIADPRYRVLRPTLAIPKERALTLDEKTALHPSLAPLMSAWRAKELAIVQGVGYDAPNRSHYRSRQIWDTASHVDEYRADGWLDRVDVEVTHIALHGFDTHEAQSRRHAALLSALAERLASLRARLIASGAWRKTLVMTRSDFGRAVRENIAGGTDHGAGAAHFVMGGSVRGGLYGTPPRLDRLDADGGLPVGVDFRRLYATVLRACGQSDASSILGARFEPLPMLRV
;
A
#
# COMPACT_ATOMS: atom_id res chain seq x y z
N MET A 1 41.19 16.37 4.37
CA MET A 1 41.67 17.18 5.52
C MET A 1 42.88 16.50 6.15
N ASN A 2 43.89 17.28 6.52
CA ASN A 2 45.31 16.88 6.60
C ASN A 2 45.72 16.09 7.87
N ARG A 3 46.61 15.10 7.68
CA ARG A 3 47.12 14.10 8.65
C ARG A 3 47.97 14.62 9.83
N ARG A 4 48.15 15.93 10.03
CA ARG A 4 49.13 16.49 10.98
C ARG A 4 48.58 17.15 12.24
N GLN A 5 47.27 17.10 12.49
CA GLN A 5 46.68 17.61 13.74
C GLN A 5 46.17 16.51 14.70
N PHE A 6 46.44 15.24 14.42
CA PHE A 6 45.93 14.10 15.22
C PHE A 6 46.88 13.60 16.33
N LEU A 7 48.09 14.15 16.48
CA LEU A 7 49.09 13.64 17.43
C LEU A 7 49.46 14.66 18.53
N SER A 8 48.47 15.11 19.32
CA SER A 8 48.77 15.86 20.57
C SER A 8 47.94 15.50 21.80
N VAL A 9 47.26 14.35 21.82
CA VAL A 9 46.69 13.81 23.07
C VAL A 9 47.31 12.44 23.36
N ALA A 10 48.59 12.46 23.70
CA ALA A 10 49.30 11.37 24.33
C ALA A 10 50.00 11.94 25.57
N GLY A 11 49.27 11.94 26.69
CA GLY A 11 49.78 12.43 27.97
C GLY A 11 48.78 12.14 29.08
N ALA A 12 49.21 11.31 30.03
CA ALA A 12 48.50 10.86 31.23
C ALA A 12 47.45 9.76 31.02
N PHE A 13 47.88 8.50 31.11
CA PHE A 13 47.55 7.62 32.24
C PHE A 13 48.42 6.36 32.13
N ALA A 14 49.47 6.32 32.94
CA ALA A 14 50.22 5.10 33.24
C ALA A 14 49.47 4.36 34.35
N GLY A 15 49.18 3.07 34.14
CA GLY A 15 48.80 2.16 35.22
C GLY A 15 47.68 1.19 34.86
N SER A 16 48.02 -0.11 34.97
CA SER A 16 47.15 -1.29 34.91
C SER A 16 46.64 -1.72 33.54
N ALA A 17 47.28 -2.78 33.03
CA ALA A 17 46.80 -3.58 31.93
C ALA A 17 45.46 -4.25 32.29
N ALA A 18 44.42 -3.91 31.54
CA ALA A 18 43.24 -4.75 31.35
C ALA A 18 42.93 -4.79 29.85
N SER A 19 42.59 -5.99 29.41
CA SER A 19 42.55 -6.51 28.05
C SER A 19 41.51 -5.88 27.13
N ALA A 20 41.88 -5.81 25.84
CA ALA A 20 41.10 -6.05 24.63
C ALA A 20 39.61 -5.62 24.58
N ASN A 21 39.31 -4.85 23.52
CA ASN A 21 37.99 -4.51 22.97
C ASN A 21 37.24 -3.34 23.60
N GLU A 22 37.75 -2.13 23.40
CA GLU A 22 36.88 -0.95 23.20
C GLU A 22 37.40 -0.12 22.03
N ALA A 23 37.30 -0.68 20.83
CA ALA A 23 37.18 0.14 19.65
C ALA A 23 35.84 0.88 19.75
N PHE A 24 35.91 2.19 19.92
CA PHE A 24 34.77 3.10 19.92
C PHE A 24 34.12 3.09 18.53
N ALA A 25 33.38 2.02 18.24
CA ALA A 25 32.41 2.00 17.18
C ALA A 25 31.27 2.90 17.66
N ILE A 26 31.21 4.11 17.10
CA ILE A 26 29.92 4.80 16.98
C ILE A 26 29.12 3.95 15.98
N ALA A 27 28.57 2.85 16.47
CA ALA A 27 27.47 2.20 15.83
C ALA A 27 26.40 3.28 15.75
N ARG A 28 26.06 3.70 14.53
CA ARG A 28 24.74 4.27 14.33
C ARG A 28 23.78 3.20 14.82
N ALA A 29 23.22 3.39 16.00
CA ALA A 29 22.01 2.71 16.42
C ALA A 29 20.86 3.23 15.55
N GLY A 30 20.93 2.98 14.24
CA GLY A 30 19.74 2.81 13.44
C GLY A 30 19.13 1.52 13.94
N SER A 31 17.96 1.60 14.56
CA SER A 31 17.12 0.43 14.81
C SER A 31 17.16 -0.43 13.56
N ALA A 32 17.69 -1.66 13.65
CA ALA A 32 17.59 -2.60 12.54
C ALA A 32 16.13 -2.62 12.08
N SER A 33 15.91 -2.41 10.78
CA SER A 33 14.56 -2.27 10.26
C SER A 33 13.71 -3.47 10.67
N ALA A 34 12.51 -3.19 11.22
CA ALA A 34 11.56 -4.24 11.60
C ALA A 34 11.12 -5.06 10.37
N ILE A 35 11.13 -4.42 9.20
CA ILE A 35 10.82 -5.02 7.89
C ILE A 35 12.09 -5.14 7.07
N GLN A 36 12.40 -6.34 6.59
CA GLN A 36 13.58 -6.64 5.77
C GLN A 36 13.24 -6.87 4.30
N SER A 37 11.96 -7.07 3.98
CA SER A 37 11.49 -7.28 2.61
C SER A 37 10.16 -6.57 2.37
N LEU A 38 10.03 -5.95 1.20
CA LEU A 38 8.81 -5.36 0.67
C LEU A 38 8.40 -6.10 -0.61
N VAL A 39 7.16 -6.57 -0.65
CA VAL A 39 6.53 -7.06 -1.87
C VAL A 39 5.50 -6.02 -2.33
N LEU A 40 5.79 -5.37 -3.45
CA LEU A 40 4.89 -4.40 -4.07
C LEU A 40 4.12 -5.06 -5.22
N VAL A 41 2.79 -4.97 -5.19
CA VAL A 41 1.92 -5.55 -6.21
C VAL A 41 1.12 -4.45 -6.91
N ASP A 42 1.40 -4.26 -8.19
CA ASP A 42 0.70 -3.28 -9.02
C ASP A 42 -0.54 -3.90 -9.64
N LEU A 43 -1.68 -3.29 -9.36
CA LEU A 43 -2.97 -3.62 -9.96
C LEU A 43 -3.15 -2.69 -11.17
N GLU A 44 -2.49 -3.03 -12.28
CA GLU A 44 -2.37 -2.13 -13.42
C GLU A 44 -3.70 -1.99 -14.17
N GLY A 45 -4.13 -0.74 -14.31
CA GLY A 45 -5.33 -0.38 -15.03
C GLY A 45 -6.42 0.21 -14.15
N GLY A 46 -6.19 0.53 -12.88
CA GLY A 46 -7.19 1.17 -12.03
C GLY A 46 -8.18 0.20 -11.38
N ASN A 47 -7.89 -0.20 -10.14
CA ASN A 47 -8.69 -1.15 -9.38
C ASN A 47 -10.01 -0.54 -8.88
N ASP A 48 -11.14 -1.17 -9.18
CA ASP A 48 -12.45 -0.73 -8.69
C ASP A 48 -12.57 -0.93 -7.17
N ALA A 49 -12.61 0.19 -6.42
CA ALA A 49 -12.79 0.20 -4.99
C ALA A 49 -14.13 -0.43 -4.55
N LEU A 50 -15.23 -0.17 -5.27
CA LEU A 50 -16.59 -0.60 -4.90
C LEU A 50 -16.89 -2.05 -5.29
N ASN A 51 -16.14 -2.63 -6.22
CA ASN A 51 -16.14 -4.08 -6.47
C ASN A 51 -15.00 -4.81 -5.76
N THR A 52 -14.12 -4.13 -5.03
CA THR A 52 -13.12 -4.74 -4.14
C THR A 52 -13.58 -4.72 -2.67
N VAL A 53 -13.95 -3.54 -2.19
CA VAL A 53 -14.41 -3.24 -0.82
C VAL A 53 -15.82 -2.62 -0.91
N ILE A 54 -16.82 -3.45 -0.63
CA ILE A 54 -18.22 -3.20 -0.93
C ILE A 54 -18.89 -2.47 0.26
N PRO A 55 -19.51 -1.29 0.05
CA PRO A 55 -20.29 -0.60 1.07
C PRO A 55 -21.69 -1.21 1.19
N ILE A 56 -21.79 -2.40 1.79
CA ILE A 56 -23.02 -3.20 1.88
C ILE A 56 -24.20 -2.51 2.60
N ALA A 57 -23.92 -1.49 3.42
CA ALA A 57 -24.95 -0.70 4.11
C ALA A 57 -25.46 0.51 3.31
N ASP A 58 -24.81 0.92 2.21
CA ASP A 58 -25.25 2.05 1.41
C ASP A 58 -26.20 1.57 0.29
N PRO A 59 -27.50 1.90 0.33
CA PRO A 59 -28.45 1.45 -0.69
C PRO A 59 -28.12 2.00 -2.09
N ARG A 60 -27.40 3.13 -2.18
CA ARG A 60 -27.00 3.72 -3.47
C ARG A 60 -26.06 2.82 -4.25
N TYR A 61 -25.32 1.92 -3.57
CA TYR A 61 -24.42 0.98 -4.24
C TYR A 61 -25.14 0.19 -5.34
N ARG A 62 -26.31 -0.38 -5.04
CA ARG A 62 -27.09 -1.15 -6.02
C ARG A 62 -27.71 -0.28 -7.11
N VAL A 63 -28.09 0.95 -6.78
CA VAL A 63 -28.65 1.91 -7.74
C VAL A 63 -27.59 2.39 -8.74
N LEU A 64 -26.35 2.55 -8.27
CA LEU A 64 -25.21 3.01 -9.08
C LEU A 64 -24.54 1.86 -9.85
N ARG A 65 -24.74 0.62 -9.40
CA ARG A 65 -24.16 -0.61 -9.96
C ARG A 65 -25.23 -1.68 -10.26
N PRO A 66 -26.25 -1.42 -11.11
CA PRO A 66 -27.35 -2.36 -11.32
C PRO A 66 -26.90 -3.77 -11.76
N THR A 67 -25.81 -3.89 -12.52
CA THR A 67 -25.27 -5.20 -12.97
C THR A 67 -23.99 -5.60 -12.25
N LEU A 68 -23.23 -4.64 -11.71
CA LEU A 68 -21.96 -4.88 -11.03
C LEU A 68 -22.09 -5.08 -9.52
N ALA A 69 -23.21 -4.71 -8.89
CA ALA A 69 -23.37 -4.83 -7.45
C ALA A 69 -23.31 -6.29 -6.98
N ILE A 70 -22.49 -6.54 -5.98
CA ILE A 70 -22.43 -7.86 -5.34
C ILE A 70 -23.53 -7.96 -4.27
N PRO A 71 -24.40 -9.00 -4.32
CA PRO A 71 -25.39 -9.25 -3.28
C PRO A 71 -24.75 -9.46 -1.91
N LYS A 72 -25.41 -9.01 -0.83
CA LYS A 72 -24.85 -9.05 0.53
C LYS A 72 -24.56 -10.48 0.97
N GLU A 73 -25.39 -11.43 0.52
CA GLU A 73 -25.34 -12.86 0.83
C GLU A 73 -24.13 -13.54 0.20
N ARG A 74 -23.59 -12.96 -0.89
CA ARG A 74 -22.38 -13.44 -1.57
C ARG A 74 -21.12 -12.70 -1.12
N ALA A 75 -21.27 -11.54 -0.48
CA ALA A 75 -20.15 -10.72 -0.06
C ALA A 75 -19.52 -11.25 1.23
N LEU A 76 -18.21 -11.04 1.38
CA LEU A 76 -17.45 -11.46 2.56
C LEU A 76 -17.51 -10.35 3.61
N THR A 77 -18.47 -10.44 4.51
CA THR A 77 -18.72 -9.41 5.53
C THR A 77 -17.48 -9.19 6.41
N LEU A 78 -17.02 -7.93 6.51
CA LEU A 78 -15.94 -7.51 7.40
C LEU A 78 -16.49 -6.89 8.68
N ASP A 79 -17.54 -6.07 8.54
CA ASP A 79 -18.33 -5.47 9.62
C ASP A 79 -19.77 -5.20 9.15
N GLU A 80 -20.56 -4.46 9.94
CA GLU A 80 -21.96 -4.14 9.62
C GLU A 80 -22.15 -3.34 8.32
N LYS A 81 -21.12 -2.62 7.87
CA LYS A 81 -21.17 -1.63 6.77
C LYS A 81 -20.37 -2.04 5.55
N THR A 82 -19.37 -2.89 5.72
CA THR A 82 -18.33 -3.16 4.73
C THR A 82 -18.13 -4.66 4.53
N ALA A 83 -17.97 -5.06 3.26
CA ALA A 83 -17.62 -6.42 2.88
C ALA A 83 -16.54 -6.45 1.80
N LEU A 84 -15.91 -7.59 1.57
CA LEU A 84 -15.06 -7.83 0.41
C LEU A 84 -15.80 -8.58 -0.70
N HIS A 85 -15.32 -8.40 -1.92
CA HIS A 85 -15.72 -9.24 -3.04
C HIS A 85 -15.53 -10.74 -2.75
N PRO A 86 -16.44 -11.64 -3.16
CA PRO A 86 -16.33 -13.08 -2.91
C PRO A 86 -15.01 -13.71 -3.38
N SER A 87 -14.46 -13.25 -4.52
CA SER A 87 -13.16 -13.72 -5.03
C SER A 87 -11.99 -13.48 -4.07
N LEU A 88 -12.15 -12.61 -3.07
CA LEU A 88 -11.12 -12.34 -2.07
C LEU A 88 -11.18 -13.31 -0.87
N ALA A 89 -11.99 -14.37 -0.94
CA ALA A 89 -12.14 -15.37 0.12
C ALA A 89 -10.81 -15.92 0.67
N PRO A 90 -9.78 -16.20 -0.17
CA PRO A 90 -8.47 -16.64 0.34
C PRO A 90 -7.81 -15.68 1.34
N LEU A 91 -8.08 -14.38 1.26
CA LEU A 91 -7.53 -13.36 2.15
C LEU A 91 -8.21 -13.32 3.53
N MET A 92 -9.36 -13.98 3.69
CA MET A 92 -10.11 -13.95 4.96
C MET A 92 -9.34 -14.58 6.12
N SER A 93 -8.40 -15.50 5.84
CA SER A 93 -7.50 -16.04 6.87
C SER A 93 -6.59 -14.96 7.47
N ALA A 94 -6.01 -14.10 6.63
CA ALA A 94 -5.18 -12.99 7.06
C ALA A 94 -5.99 -11.87 7.74
N TRP A 95 -7.20 -11.60 7.23
CA TRP A 95 -8.15 -10.68 7.88
C TRP A 95 -8.45 -11.10 9.32
N ARG A 96 -8.85 -12.37 9.52
CA ARG A 96 -9.17 -12.93 10.84
C ARG A 96 -7.95 -12.94 11.77
N ALA A 97 -6.76 -13.18 11.24
CA ALA A 97 -5.50 -13.08 11.98
C ALA A 97 -5.08 -11.63 12.32
N LYS A 98 -5.84 -10.62 11.88
CA LYS A 98 -5.51 -9.19 12.01
C LYS A 98 -4.16 -8.84 11.37
N GLU A 99 -3.82 -9.48 10.26
CA GLU A 99 -2.58 -9.29 9.50
C GLU A 99 -2.82 -8.68 8.11
N LEU A 100 -4.08 -8.32 7.80
CA LEU A 100 -4.49 -7.61 6.59
C LEU A 100 -5.12 -6.28 6.98
N ALA A 101 -4.50 -5.19 6.55
CA ALA A 101 -5.05 -3.84 6.56
C ALA A 101 -5.61 -3.52 5.16
N ILE A 102 -6.80 -2.92 5.15
CA ILE A 102 -7.46 -2.44 3.93
C ILE A 102 -7.55 -0.92 4.05
N VAL A 103 -6.95 -0.20 3.12
CA VAL A 103 -6.95 1.26 3.10
C VAL A 103 -7.87 1.75 1.98
N GLN A 104 -8.90 2.49 2.35
CA GLN A 104 -9.97 2.95 1.45
C GLN A 104 -9.80 4.43 1.09
N GLY A 105 -10.22 4.78 -0.12
CA GLY A 105 -10.20 6.15 -0.63
C GLY A 105 -8.79 6.66 -0.92
N VAL A 106 -7.90 5.76 -1.33
CA VAL A 106 -6.50 6.10 -1.62
C VAL A 106 -6.37 6.62 -3.05
N GLY A 107 -5.66 7.72 -3.22
CA GLY A 107 -5.37 8.28 -4.54
C GLY A 107 -4.57 9.57 -4.42
N TYR A 108 -4.69 10.42 -5.43
CA TYR A 108 -4.18 11.79 -5.44
C TYR A 108 -5.19 12.70 -6.15
N ASP A 109 -5.18 13.98 -5.81
CA ASP A 109 -6.12 14.95 -6.39
C ASP A 109 -5.83 15.18 -7.88
N ALA A 110 -6.88 15.50 -8.64
CA ALA A 110 -6.83 15.79 -10.08
C ALA A 110 -6.12 14.71 -10.92
N PRO A 111 -6.56 13.44 -10.89
CA PRO A 111 -5.96 12.39 -11.71
C PRO A 111 -6.05 12.73 -13.20
N ASN A 112 -4.91 12.70 -13.89
CA ASN A 112 -4.80 13.04 -15.32
C ASN A 112 -5.37 11.97 -16.27
N ARG A 113 -5.97 10.90 -15.73
CA ARG A 113 -6.58 9.75 -16.44
C ARG A 113 -5.66 9.01 -17.42
N SER A 114 -4.40 9.38 -17.51
CA SER A 114 -3.39 8.70 -18.31
C SER A 114 -2.75 7.61 -17.47
N HIS A 115 -2.88 6.35 -17.89
CA HIS A 115 -2.19 5.24 -17.23
C HIS A 115 -0.66 5.44 -17.20
N TYR A 116 -0.10 6.01 -18.26
CA TYR A 116 1.34 6.29 -18.33
C TYR A 116 1.74 7.30 -17.25
N ARG A 117 1.08 8.47 -17.24
CA ARG A 117 1.44 9.53 -16.30
C ARG A 117 1.09 9.16 -14.87
N SER A 118 -0.04 8.50 -14.65
CA SER A 118 -0.45 8.03 -13.32
C SER A 118 0.57 7.06 -12.73
N ARG A 119 1.04 6.08 -13.51
CA ARG A 119 2.11 5.18 -13.05
C ARG A 119 3.37 5.93 -12.68
N GLN A 120 3.81 6.90 -13.50
CA GLN A 120 4.96 7.74 -13.15
C GLN A 120 4.77 8.49 -11.82
N ILE A 121 3.58 9.03 -11.56
CA ILE A 121 3.26 9.69 -10.28
C ILE A 121 3.41 8.72 -9.12
N TRP A 122 2.83 7.51 -9.23
CA TRP A 122 2.96 6.48 -8.20
C TRP A 122 4.41 5.99 -8.04
N ASP A 123 5.16 5.81 -9.12
CA ASP A 123 6.55 5.33 -9.10
C ASP A 123 7.52 6.31 -8.45
N THR A 124 7.30 7.59 -8.69
CA THR A 124 8.19 8.66 -8.21
C THR A 124 7.68 9.34 -6.94
N ALA A 125 6.46 9.01 -6.51
CA ALA A 125 5.73 9.70 -5.45
C ALA A 125 5.55 11.22 -5.70
N SER A 126 5.58 11.65 -6.96
CA SER A 126 5.57 13.07 -7.34
C SER A 126 4.18 13.73 -7.21
N HIS A 127 4.15 15.06 -7.28
CA HIS A 127 2.92 15.81 -7.54
C HIS A 127 2.44 15.60 -8.99
N VAL A 128 1.15 15.83 -9.28
CA VAL A 128 0.59 15.64 -10.63
C VAL A 128 1.29 16.50 -11.69
N ASP A 129 1.77 17.68 -11.30
CA ASP A 129 2.49 18.63 -12.15
C ASP A 129 4.02 18.46 -12.14
N GLU A 130 4.54 17.46 -11.42
CA GLU A 130 5.98 17.27 -11.24
C GLU A 130 6.48 16.01 -11.96
N TYR A 131 7.49 16.16 -12.81
CA TYR A 131 8.10 15.05 -13.55
C TYR A 131 9.46 14.72 -12.93
N ARG A 132 9.54 13.53 -12.33
CA ARG A 132 10.74 13.01 -11.68
C ARG A 132 11.25 11.80 -12.44
N ALA A 133 12.57 11.58 -12.38
CA ALA A 133 13.20 10.39 -12.94
C ALA A 133 13.47 9.32 -11.87
N ASP A 134 13.54 9.72 -10.60
CA ASP A 134 13.91 8.88 -9.47
C ASP A 134 12.68 8.24 -8.80
N GLY A 135 12.66 6.91 -8.73
CA GLY A 135 11.64 6.17 -8.01
C GLY A 135 11.79 6.33 -6.49
N TRP A 136 10.70 6.18 -5.74
CA TRP A 136 10.82 6.11 -4.28
C TRP A 136 11.39 4.77 -3.82
N LEU A 137 11.16 3.69 -4.58
CA LEU A 137 11.66 2.34 -4.31
C LEU A 137 13.17 2.23 -4.39
N ASP A 138 13.81 2.98 -5.30
CA ASP A 138 15.26 3.01 -5.49
C ASP A 138 16.01 3.55 -4.25
N ARG A 139 15.27 4.14 -3.31
CA ARG A 139 15.77 4.81 -2.11
C ARG A 139 15.36 4.09 -0.82
N VAL A 140 14.84 2.86 -0.93
CA VAL A 140 14.46 2.03 0.22
C VAL A 140 15.58 1.03 0.51
N ASP A 141 16.04 0.98 1.75
CA ASP A 141 17.13 0.09 2.20
C ASP A 141 16.59 -1.28 2.65
N VAL A 142 15.77 -1.93 1.83
CA VAL A 142 15.29 -3.32 2.03
C VAL A 142 15.21 -4.08 0.71
N GLU A 143 15.10 -5.41 0.77
CA GLU A 143 14.82 -6.21 -0.42
C GLU A 143 13.42 -5.89 -0.97
N VAL A 144 13.34 -5.43 -2.22
CA VAL A 144 12.08 -5.13 -2.90
C VAL A 144 11.81 -6.18 -3.98
N THR A 145 10.68 -6.86 -3.88
CA THR A 145 10.10 -7.65 -4.98
C THR A 145 8.92 -6.89 -5.56
N HIS A 146 8.97 -6.59 -6.85
CA HIS A 146 7.91 -5.88 -7.56
C HIS A 146 7.19 -6.83 -8.52
N ILE A 147 5.86 -6.85 -8.45
CA ILE A 147 4.99 -7.73 -9.24
C ILE A 147 3.91 -6.87 -9.88
N ALA A 148 3.68 -7.04 -11.17
CA ALA A 148 2.55 -6.42 -11.87
C ALA A 148 1.46 -7.47 -12.16
N LEU A 149 0.22 -7.14 -11.83
CA LEU A 149 -0.98 -7.84 -12.27
C LEU A 149 -1.77 -6.94 -13.21
N HIS A 150 -1.71 -7.26 -14.50
CA HIS A 150 -2.35 -6.49 -15.55
C HIS A 150 -3.84 -6.79 -15.67
N GLY A 151 -4.57 -5.89 -16.32
CA GLY A 151 -5.94 -6.15 -16.80
C GLY A 151 -7.04 -5.54 -15.95
N PHE A 152 -6.71 -4.77 -14.91
CA PHE A 152 -7.68 -3.99 -14.13
C PHE A 152 -8.34 -2.89 -14.97
N ASP A 153 -7.87 -2.69 -16.20
CA ASP A 153 -8.51 -1.80 -17.17
C ASP A 153 -9.88 -2.32 -17.68
N THR A 154 -10.89 -2.28 -16.81
CA THR A 154 -12.17 -2.99 -16.98
C THR A 154 -13.31 -2.06 -17.38
N HIS A 155 -13.20 -1.49 -18.59
CA HIS A 155 -14.27 -0.68 -19.21
C HIS A 155 -15.48 -1.48 -19.69
N GLU A 156 -15.36 -2.81 -19.74
CA GLU A 156 -16.41 -3.73 -20.17
C GLU A 156 -16.33 -5.05 -19.42
N ALA A 157 -17.44 -5.79 -19.36
CA ALA A 157 -17.53 -7.14 -18.79
C ALA A 157 -16.86 -7.27 -17.40
N GLN A 158 -16.94 -6.21 -16.58
CA GLN A 158 -16.17 -6.07 -15.35
C GLN A 158 -16.52 -7.16 -14.34
N SER A 159 -17.80 -7.53 -14.22
CA SER A 159 -18.25 -8.58 -13.30
C SER A 159 -17.49 -9.90 -13.44
N ARG A 160 -17.11 -10.27 -14.67
CA ARG A 160 -16.28 -11.46 -14.94
C ARG A 160 -14.78 -11.15 -14.84
N ARG A 161 -14.32 -10.10 -15.51
CA ARG A 161 -12.88 -9.78 -15.64
C ARG A 161 -12.27 -9.41 -14.29
N HIS A 162 -12.88 -8.48 -13.58
CA HIS A 162 -12.39 -8.01 -12.27
C HIS A 162 -12.47 -9.13 -11.21
N ALA A 163 -13.56 -9.90 -11.20
CA ALA A 163 -13.68 -11.05 -10.30
C ALA A 163 -12.56 -12.09 -10.48
N ALA A 164 -12.14 -12.35 -11.72
CA ALA A 164 -11.03 -13.26 -12.02
C ALA A 164 -9.68 -12.69 -11.56
N LEU A 165 -9.43 -11.39 -11.77
CA LEU A 165 -8.23 -10.70 -11.31
C LEU A 165 -8.14 -10.70 -9.77
N LEU A 166 -9.25 -10.44 -9.08
CA LEU A 166 -9.32 -10.50 -7.62
C LEU A 166 -9.07 -11.92 -7.10
N SER A 167 -9.57 -12.96 -7.78
CA SER A 167 -9.29 -14.37 -7.40
C SER A 167 -7.80 -14.67 -7.51
N ALA A 168 -7.20 -14.34 -8.66
CA ALA A 168 -5.78 -14.56 -8.89
C ALA A 168 -4.90 -13.79 -7.90
N LEU A 169 -5.25 -12.54 -7.59
CA LEU A 169 -4.58 -11.74 -6.56
C LEU A 169 -4.68 -12.43 -5.19
N ALA A 170 -5.90 -12.79 -4.77
CA ALA A 170 -6.15 -13.37 -3.46
C ALA A 170 -5.43 -14.71 -3.26
N GLU A 171 -5.47 -15.60 -4.26
CA GLU A 171 -4.77 -16.89 -4.22
C GLU A 171 -3.25 -16.72 -4.11
N ARG A 172 -2.67 -15.82 -4.92
CA ARG A 172 -1.23 -15.54 -4.89
C ARG A 172 -0.79 -14.95 -3.56
N LEU A 173 -1.52 -13.98 -3.03
CA LEU A 173 -1.23 -13.35 -1.75
C LEU A 173 -1.39 -14.33 -0.57
N ALA A 174 -2.42 -15.18 -0.59
CA ALA A 174 -2.62 -16.21 0.44
C ALA A 174 -1.50 -17.26 0.41
N SER A 175 -1.10 -17.72 -0.78
CA SER A 175 0.02 -18.65 -0.97
C SER A 175 1.36 -18.05 -0.52
N LEU A 176 1.63 -16.79 -0.90
CA LEU A 176 2.81 -16.05 -0.46
C LEU A 176 2.85 -15.96 1.07
N ARG A 177 1.75 -15.56 1.72
CA ARG A 177 1.64 -15.51 3.17
C ARG A 177 1.96 -16.86 3.81
N ALA A 178 1.38 -17.96 3.30
CA ALA A 178 1.63 -19.30 3.85
C ALA A 178 3.12 -19.70 3.78
N ARG A 179 3.78 -19.43 2.65
CA ARG A 179 5.22 -19.71 2.47
C ARG A 179 6.11 -18.84 3.37
N LEU A 180 5.77 -17.56 3.53
CA LEU A 180 6.50 -16.65 4.42
C LEU A 180 6.32 -17.02 5.89
N ILE A 181 5.16 -17.55 6.28
CA ILE A 181 4.95 -18.08 7.64
C ILE A 181 5.82 -19.32 7.84
N ALA A 182 5.78 -20.28 6.90
CA ALA A 182 6.54 -21.52 7.00
C ALA A 182 8.07 -21.30 7.06
N SER A 183 8.57 -20.25 6.40
CA SER A 183 9.99 -19.86 6.43
C SER A 183 10.36 -18.94 7.60
N GLY A 184 9.40 -18.49 8.42
CA GLY A 184 9.63 -17.53 9.50
C GLY A 184 9.86 -16.08 9.04
N ALA A 185 9.73 -15.80 7.74
CA ALA A 185 9.94 -14.47 7.16
C ALA A 185 8.73 -13.52 7.27
N TRP A 186 7.52 -14.04 7.58
CA TRP A 186 6.28 -13.26 7.55
C TRP A 186 6.28 -12.02 8.46
N ARG A 187 6.92 -12.10 9.63
CA ARG A 187 7.01 -10.95 10.56
C ARG A 187 7.88 -9.82 10.01
N LYS A 188 8.83 -10.13 9.11
CA LYS A 188 9.79 -9.19 8.53
C LYS A 188 9.45 -8.80 7.09
N THR A 189 8.32 -9.27 6.55
CA THR A 189 7.89 -8.97 5.19
C THR A 189 6.64 -8.11 5.23
N LEU A 190 6.63 -7.05 4.42
CA LEU A 190 5.45 -6.24 4.17
C LEU A 190 5.00 -6.46 2.72
N VAL A 191 3.73 -6.72 2.51
CA VAL A 191 3.12 -6.78 1.18
C VAL A 191 2.19 -5.60 1.02
N MET A 192 2.28 -4.87 -0.09
CA MET A 192 1.41 -3.73 -0.39
C MET A 192 0.89 -3.82 -1.82
N THR A 193 -0.40 -3.57 -2.02
CA THR A 193 -0.94 -3.31 -3.37
C THR A 193 -0.98 -1.82 -3.66
N ARG A 194 -0.84 -1.45 -4.94
CA ARG A 194 -1.18 -0.12 -5.44
C ARG A 194 -1.85 -0.21 -6.80
N SER A 195 -2.47 0.87 -7.24
CA SER A 195 -3.10 0.97 -8.56
C SER A 195 -2.98 2.40 -9.04
N ASP A 196 -2.90 2.57 -10.34
CA ASP A 196 -2.66 3.84 -11.03
C ASP A 196 -3.72 4.90 -10.65
N PHE A 197 -4.97 4.48 -10.50
CA PHE A 197 -6.09 5.31 -10.04
C PHE A 197 -7.30 4.45 -9.61
N GLY A 198 -8.41 5.08 -9.24
CA GLY A 198 -9.67 4.42 -8.91
C GLY A 198 -10.61 4.23 -10.12
N ARG A 199 -11.86 3.84 -9.84
CA ARG A 199 -12.90 3.70 -10.86
C ARG A 199 -14.11 4.58 -10.56
N ALA A 200 -14.80 5.00 -11.61
CA ALA A 200 -16.05 5.74 -11.52
C ALA A 200 -17.08 4.93 -10.72
N VAL A 201 -17.91 5.61 -9.92
CA VAL A 201 -18.90 4.97 -9.03
C VAL A 201 -20.08 4.37 -9.79
N ARG A 202 -20.44 4.98 -10.93
CA ARG A 202 -21.52 4.48 -11.78
C ARG A 202 -20.98 3.50 -12.80
N GLU A 203 -21.67 2.37 -12.99
CA GLU A 203 -21.33 1.47 -14.11
C GLU A 203 -21.70 2.11 -15.46
N ASN A 204 -20.88 1.84 -16.48
CA ASN A 204 -21.11 2.32 -17.83
C ASN A 204 -22.03 1.36 -18.61
N ILE A 205 -22.43 1.77 -19.81
CA ILE A 205 -23.36 0.99 -20.66
C ILE A 205 -22.76 -0.34 -21.16
N ALA A 206 -21.44 -0.50 -21.11
CA ALA A 206 -20.74 -1.71 -21.55
C ALA A 206 -20.56 -2.75 -20.42
N GLY A 207 -21.18 -2.52 -19.25
CA GLY A 207 -21.04 -3.39 -18.09
C GLY A 207 -19.64 -3.36 -17.47
N GLY A 208 -18.96 -2.22 -17.57
CA GLY A 208 -17.73 -1.91 -16.86
C GLY A 208 -17.79 -0.55 -16.19
N THR A 209 -16.62 0.05 -15.93
CA THR A 209 -16.53 1.35 -15.25
C THR A 209 -15.46 2.23 -15.87
N ASP A 210 -15.72 3.52 -15.93
CA ASP A 210 -14.75 4.50 -16.41
C ASP A 210 -13.72 4.82 -15.32
N HIS A 211 -12.74 5.68 -15.63
CA HIS A 211 -11.71 6.09 -14.66
C HIS A 211 -12.29 6.92 -13.51
N GLY A 212 -11.72 6.79 -12.32
CA GLY A 212 -12.04 7.59 -11.15
C GLY A 212 -10.80 7.85 -10.29
N ALA A 213 -10.96 8.52 -9.14
CA ALA A 213 -9.82 8.92 -8.32
C ALA A 213 -9.50 7.92 -7.19
N GLY A 214 -10.44 7.71 -6.26
CA GLY A 214 -10.23 6.88 -5.08
C GLY A 214 -10.26 5.37 -5.34
N ALA A 215 -9.19 4.68 -4.94
CA ALA A 215 -9.04 3.23 -4.96
C ALA A 215 -9.04 2.63 -3.54
N ALA A 216 -8.99 1.30 -3.45
CA ALA A 216 -8.73 0.57 -2.22
C ALA A 216 -7.48 -0.31 -2.37
N HIS A 217 -6.65 -0.34 -1.34
CA HIS A 217 -5.38 -1.09 -1.32
C HIS A 217 -5.24 -1.98 -0.09
N PHE A 218 -4.46 -3.04 -0.25
CA PHE A 218 -4.16 -4.00 0.81
C PHE A 218 -2.74 -3.81 1.29
N VAL A 219 -2.56 -3.89 2.60
CA VAL A 219 -1.25 -3.99 3.25
C VAL A 219 -1.29 -5.21 4.16
N MET A 220 -0.36 -6.15 3.98
CA MET A 220 -0.33 -7.41 4.72
C MET A 220 1.05 -7.71 5.30
N GLY A 221 1.09 -8.35 6.46
CA GLY A 221 2.34 -8.77 7.10
C GLY A 221 2.14 -9.17 8.55
N GLY A 222 3.09 -9.93 9.12
CA GLY A 222 3.02 -10.32 10.53
C GLY A 222 3.14 -9.13 11.51
N SER A 223 3.71 -8.02 11.03
CA SER A 223 3.83 -6.76 11.78
C SER A 223 2.72 -5.75 11.46
N VAL A 224 1.73 -6.12 10.64
CA VAL A 224 0.59 -5.26 10.30
C VAL A 224 -0.49 -5.36 11.39
N ARG A 225 -1.03 -4.21 11.79
CA ARG A 225 -2.28 -4.12 12.56
C ARG A 225 -3.44 -4.13 11.57
N GLY A 226 -4.02 -5.30 11.35
CA GLY A 226 -5.12 -5.46 10.40
C GLY A 226 -6.41 -4.74 10.81
N GLY A 227 -7.21 -4.36 9.82
CA GLY A 227 -8.40 -3.54 9.99
C GLY A 227 -8.75 -2.70 8.76
N LEU A 228 -9.83 -1.93 8.85
CA LEU A 228 -10.20 -0.92 7.86
C LEU A 228 -9.56 0.42 8.23
N TYR A 229 -8.96 1.07 7.24
CA TYR A 229 -8.28 2.37 7.38
C TYR A 229 -8.69 3.31 6.25
N GLY A 230 -8.40 4.59 6.43
CA GLY A 230 -8.72 5.63 5.47
C GLY A 230 -10.17 6.06 5.55
N THR A 231 -10.73 6.47 4.41
CA THR A 231 -12.08 7.03 4.36
C THR A 231 -13.02 6.05 3.66
N PRO A 232 -14.09 5.59 4.32
CA PRO A 232 -15.12 4.77 3.68
C PRO A 232 -15.72 5.48 2.45
N PRO A 233 -16.13 4.75 1.40
CA PRO A 233 -16.69 5.36 0.20
C PRO A 233 -17.96 6.15 0.54
N ARG A 234 -18.08 7.34 -0.06
CA ARG A 234 -19.21 8.27 0.11
C ARG A 234 -19.97 8.36 -1.21
N LEU A 235 -21.00 7.53 -1.37
CA LEU A 235 -21.77 7.47 -2.62
C LEU A 235 -22.78 8.62 -2.78
N ASP A 236 -22.94 9.44 -1.75
CA ASP A 236 -23.71 10.68 -1.73
C ASP A 236 -22.90 11.90 -2.17
N ARG A 237 -21.58 11.78 -2.28
CA ARG A 237 -20.67 12.88 -2.63
C ARG A 237 -19.56 12.36 -3.53
N LEU A 238 -19.78 12.48 -4.84
CA LEU A 238 -18.81 12.10 -5.86
C LEU A 238 -17.89 13.26 -6.20
N ASP A 239 -16.72 12.95 -6.77
CA ASP A 239 -15.87 13.97 -7.38
C ASP A 239 -16.47 14.50 -8.71
N ALA A 240 -15.77 15.46 -9.34
CA ALA A 240 -16.22 16.07 -10.59
C ALA A 240 -16.37 15.08 -11.76
N ASP A 241 -15.72 13.92 -11.65
CA ASP A 241 -15.67 12.88 -12.67
C ASP A 241 -16.65 11.72 -12.36
N GLY A 242 -17.41 11.81 -11.27
CA GLY A 242 -18.29 10.75 -10.81
C GLY A 242 -17.56 9.58 -10.12
N GLY A 243 -16.30 9.78 -9.76
CA GLY A 243 -15.49 8.89 -8.94
C GLY A 243 -15.67 9.09 -7.44
N LEU A 244 -15.02 8.21 -6.67
CA LEU A 244 -14.90 8.39 -5.23
C LEU A 244 -13.88 9.50 -4.95
N PRO A 245 -14.22 10.49 -4.09
CA PRO A 245 -13.24 11.47 -3.63
C PRO A 245 -12.05 10.79 -2.95
N VAL A 246 -10.86 11.35 -3.16
CA VAL A 246 -9.65 10.92 -2.45
C VAL A 246 -9.76 11.34 -0.98
N GLY A 247 -9.74 10.35 -0.10
CA GLY A 247 -9.73 10.56 1.35
C GLY A 247 -8.36 10.30 1.99
N VAL A 248 -7.46 9.63 1.28
CA VAL A 248 -6.10 9.33 1.71
C VAL A 248 -5.16 9.58 0.54
N ASP A 249 -4.24 10.53 0.70
CA ASP A 249 -3.14 10.70 -0.24
C ASP A 249 -2.26 9.43 -0.25
N PHE A 250 -2.00 8.87 -1.44
CA PHE A 250 -1.26 7.62 -1.58
C PHE A 250 0.14 7.67 -0.98
N ARG A 251 0.78 8.85 -0.93
CA ARG A 251 2.13 9.00 -0.35
C ARG A 251 2.13 8.72 1.16
N ARG A 252 0.97 8.71 1.81
CA ARG A 252 0.82 8.21 3.19
C ARG A 252 1.02 6.70 3.31
N LEU A 253 0.65 5.91 2.28
CA LEU A 253 1.03 4.49 2.22
C LEU A 253 2.56 4.37 2.18
N TYR A 254 3.20 5.16 1.33
CA TYR A 254 4.65 5.12 1.17
C TYR A 254 5.39 5.56 2.43
N ALA A 255 4.95 6.65 3.07
CA ALA A 255 5.50 7.06 4.37
C ALA A 255 5.35 5.96 5.43
N THR A 256 4.26 5.19 5.38
CA THR A 256 4.07 4.04 6.28
C THR A 256 5.06 2.92 5.99
N VAL A 257 5.22 2.55 4.71
CA VAL A 257 6.18 1.51 4.28
C VAL A 257 7.61 1.93 4.61
N LEU A 258 8.02 3.14 4.22
CA LEU A 258 9.35 3.69 4.46
C LEU A 258 9.70 3.67 5.95
N ARG A 259 8.78 4.13 6.81
CA ARG A 259 8.96 4.07 8.26
C ARG A 259 9.11 2.63 8.76
N ALA A 260 8.34 1.68 8.22
CA ALA A 260 8.46 0.26 8.56
C ALA A 260 9.82 -0.32 8.17
N CYS A 261 10.36 0.16 7.05
CA CYS A 261 11.67 -0.17 6.49
C CYS A 261 12.85 0.56 7.16
N GLY A 262 12.61 1.26 8.29
CA GLY A 262 13.67 1.91 9.06
C GLY A 262 14.01 3.33 8.62
N GLN A 263 13.32 3.89 7.62
CA GLN A 263 13.51 5.27 7.20
C GLN A 263 12.81 6.23 8.19
N SER A 264 13.60 6.89 9.04
CA SER A 264 13.09 7.82 10.06
C SER A 264 12.51 9.11 9.46
N ASP A 265 13.06 9.57 8.34
CA ASP A 265 12.58 10.74 7.60
C ASP A 265 12.22 10.38 6.15
N ALA A 266 10.93 10.06 5.94
CA ALA A 266 10.39 9.79 4.61
C ALA A 266 10.34 11.05 3.72
N SER A 267 10.40 12.27 4.28
CA SER A 267 10.26 13.50 3.49
C SER A 267 11.43 13.73 2.53
N SER A 268 12.64 13.27 2.91
CA SER A 268 13.81 13.24 2.03
C SER A 268 13.60 12.42 0.74
N ILE A 269 12.72 11.41 0.79
CA ILE A 269 12.38 10.56 -0.36
C ILE A 269 11.15 11.11 -1.09
N LEU A 270 10.09 11.41 -0.33
CA LEU A 270 8.79 11.79 -0.86
C LEU A 270 8.68 13.29 -1.25
N GLY A 271 9.70 14.10 -0.96
CA GLY A 271 9.73 15.54 -1.23
C GLY A 271 8.87 16.38 -0.27
N ALA A 272 8.06 15.75 0.58
CA ALA A 272 7.25 16.41 1.61
C ALA A 272 6.94 15.45 2.76
N ARG A 273 6.48 16.00 3.89
CA ARG A 273 6.06 15.20 5.04
C ARG A 273 4.65 14.66 4.84
N PHE A 274 4.51 13.34 4.93
CA PHE A 274 3.22 12.64 4.93
C PHE A 274 3.09 11.83 6.21
N GLU A 275 2.00 12.03 6.95
CA GLU A 275 1.79 11.34 8.22
C GLU A 275 1.46 9.85 7.97
N PRO A 276 2.28 8.90 8.48
CA PRO A 276 2.03 7.47 8.31
C PRO A 276 0.67 7.03 8.83
N LEU A 277 0.09 6.02 8.20
CA LEU A 277 -1.13 5.39 8.67
C LEU A 277 -0.83 4.53 9.89
N PRO A 278 -1.72 4.50 10.90
CA PRO A 278 -1.53 3.72 12.11
C PRO A 278 -1.87 2.25 11.87
N MET A 279 -1.23 1.60 10.90
CA MET A 279 -1.50 0.20 10.51
C MET A 279 -0.33 -0.76 10.78
N LEU A 280 0.69 -0.32 11.53
CA LEU A 280 1.83 -1.15 11.93
C LEU A 280 1.85 -1.37 13.45
N ARG A 281 2.20 -2.60 13.85
CA ARG A 281 2.52 -3.00 15.23
C ARG A 281 3.96 -2.59 15.51
N VAL A 282 4.19 -1.29 15.65
CA VAL A 282 5.45 -0.73 16.17
C VAL A 282 5.48 -0.78 17.68
#